data_AF-A0A8H2Y170-F1
#
_entry.id   AF-A0A8H2Y170-F1
#
_cell.length_a   1.000
_cell.length_b   1.000
_cell.length_c   1.000
_cell.angle_alpha   90.00
_cell.angle_beta   90.00
_cell.angle_gamma   90.00
#
_symmetry.space_group_name_H-M   'P 1'
#
loop_
_entity.id
_entity.type
_entity.pdbx_description
1 polymer ?
#
loop_
_entity_poly.entity_id
_entity_poly.type
_entity_poly.pdbx_seq_one_letter_code
_entity_poly.pdbx_strand_id
1 'polypeptide(L)'
;MSTPFTNLYYKRAVATARACYICSKPTTTVLSTQPVVDFIYTCDTHLSDPGFATLQAPAASPTPSASAEEIAKIKAEWEAKQKKKQEQAEKEKEGEKEGEKKDGEKGKIVSPKAVSPSPVASGTATPKHDKYVLHRQFYTMRLTEHRRRRQQKEVDTLAPKLSGFGLSVPKQMG
;
A
#
# COMPACT_ATOMS: atom_id res chain seq x y z
N MET A 1 10.12 -13.45 23.22
CA MET A 1 9.94 -12.00 23.01
C MET A 1 8.81 -11.79 22.01
N SER A 2 7.62 -11.40 22.47
CA SER A 2 6.47 -11.20 21.59
C SER A 2 6.66 -9.96 20.70
N THR A 3 6.48 -10.10 19.39
CA THR A 3 6.52 -8.98 18.44
C THR A 3 5.19 -8.22 18.49
N PRO A 4 5.18 -6.90 18.76
CA PRO A 4 3.95 -6.11 18.94
C PRO A 4 3.09 -6.00 17.67
N PHE A 5 3.70 -6.15 16.49
CA PHE A 5 3.03 -6.19 15.20
C PHE A 5 3.86 -7.05 14.23
N THR A 6 3.35 -7.32 13.03
CA THR A 6 4.07 -8.07 11.98
C THR A 6 4.80 -7.12 11.03
N ASN A 7 5.89 -7.59 10.40
CA ASN A 7 6.66 -6.81 9.44
C ASN A 7 6.00 -6.80 8.04
N LEU A 8 4.73 -6.41 7.98
CA LEU A 8 3.96 -6.32 6.74
C LEU A 8 3.32 -4.94 6.67
N TYR A 9 3.80 -4.15 5.71
CA TYR A 9 3.37 -2.78 5.50
C TYR A 9 2.63 -2.63 4.18
N TYR A 10 1.56 -1.86 4.19
CA TYR A 10 0.76 -1.53 3.02
C TYR A 10 1.03 -0.09 2.61
N LYS A 11 1.34 0.11 1.31
CA LYS A 11 1.52 1.44 0.73
C LYS A 11 0.17 2.16 0.61
N ARG A 12 0.11 3.34 1.21
CA ARG A 12 -1.01 4.28 1.14
C ARG A 12 -0.49 5.66 0.75
N ALA A 13 -1.31 6.43 0.06
CA ALA A 13 -1.05 7.83 -0.20
C ALA A 13 -1.87 8.69 0.79
N VAL A 14 -1.27 9.77 1.27
CA VAL A 14 -1.88 10.71 2.23
C VAL A 14 -1.88 12.11 1.61
N ALA A 15 -2.93 12.88 1.86
CA ALA A 15 -3.09 14.23 1.30
C ALA A 15 -2.05 15.23 1.82
N THR A 16 -1.66 15.12 3.10
CA THR A 16 -0.69 16.03 3.73
C THR A 16 0.71 15.45 3.67
N ALA A 17 1.66 16.19 3.09
CA ALA A 17 3.06 15.80 3.10
C ALA A 17 3.65 15.84 4.52
N ARG A 18 4.41 14.81 4.89
CA ARG A 18 5.18 14.74 6.14
C ARG A 18 6.63 14.35 5.85
N ALA A 19 7.53 14.58 6.80
CA ALA A 19 8.93 14.27 6.64
C ALA A 19 9.15 12.74 6.50
N CYS A 20 9.92 12.34 5.49
CA CYS A 20 10.37 10.97 5.31
C CYS A 20 11.21 10.53 6.51
N TYR A 21 11.05 9.27 6.94
CA TYR A 21 11.80 8.72 8.06
C TYR A 21 13.32 8.65 7.83
N ILE A 22 13.77 8.63 6.58
CA ILE A 22 15.18 8.38 6.23
C ILE A 22 15.90 9.68 5.90
N CYS A 23 15.31 10.50 5.02
CA CYS A 23 15.93 11.75 4.55
C CYS A 23 15.22 13.02 5.01
N SER A 24 14.12 12.90 5.76
CA SER A 24 13.31 14.04 6.24
C SER A 24 12.73 14.95 5.15
N LYS A 25 12.87 14.60 3.86
CA LYS A 25 12.21 15.30 2.75
C LYS A 25 10.69 15.12 2.85
N PRO A 26 9.88 16.09 2.40
CA PRO A 26 8.43 15.99 2.45
C PRO A 26 7.90 14.91 1.48
N THR A 27 7.03 14.03 1.97
CA THR A 27 6.47 12.91 1.21
C THR A 27 5.02 12.67 1.54
N THR A 28 4.25 12.23 0.55
CA THR A 28 2.84 11.85 0.67
C THR A 28 2.63 10.33 0.76
N THR A 29 3.68 9.54 0.61
CA THR A 29 3.64 8.08 0.69
C THR A 29 3.83 7.59 2.13
N VAL A 30 2.94 6.70 2.58
CA VAL A 30 2.94 6.08 3.91
C VAL A 30 2.88 4.57 3.80
N LEU A 31 3.75 3.90 4.56
CA LEU A 31 3.70 2.48 4.83
C LEU A 31 3.02 2.26 6.18
N SER A 32 1.99 1.41 6.24
CA SER A 32 1.23 1.15 7.48
C SER A 32 0.94 -0.33 7.68
N THR A 33 0.95 -0.80 8.93
CA THR A 33 0.58 -2.18 9.27
C THR A 33 -0.94 -2.34 9.32
N GLN A 34 -1.41 -3.59 9.33
CA GLN A 34 -2.83 -3.92 9.48
C GLN A 34 -2.98 -4.97 10.59
N PRO A 35 -3.52 -4.64 11.78
CA PRO A 35 -4.09 -3.35 12.21
C PRO A 35 -3.06 -2.19 12.22
N VAL A 36 -3.55 -0.95 12.13
CA VAL A 36 -2.72 0.28 12.08
C VAL A 36 -2.11 0.58 13.45
N VAL A 37 -1.14 -0.23 13.84
CA VAL A 37 -0.34 -0.07 15.06
C VAL A 37 0.87 0.81 14.77
N ASP A 38 1.48 0.61 13.60
CA ASP A 38 2.67 1.35 13.19
C ASP A 38 2.52 1.93 11.78
N PHE A 39 3.02 3.14 11.58
CA PHE A 39 3.04 3.83 10.29
C PHE A 39 4.32 4.65 10.11
N ILE A 40 4.86 4.65 8.89
CA ILE A 40 6.11 5.30 8.54
C ILE A 40 5.97 6.03 7.21
N TYR A 41 6.42 7.28 7.18
CA TYR A 41 6.47 8.10 5.96
C TYR A 41 7.76 7.84 5.20
N THR A 42 7.67 7.56 3.91
CA THR A 42 8.80 7.13 3.07
C THR A 42 8.65 7.72 1.67
N CYS A 43 9.68 8.35 1.12
CA CYS A 43 9.66 8.75 -0.30
C CYS A 43 9.89 7.55 -1.20
N ASP A 44 9.45 7.66 -2.45
CA ASP A 44 9.65 6.61 -3.45
C ASP A 44 11.14 6.34 -3.72
N THR A 45 12.03 7.32 -3.56
CA THR A 45 13.49 7.12 -3.72
C THR A 45 14.09 6.14 -2.72
N HIS A 46 13.56 6.10 -1.48
CA HIS A 46 13.98 5.11 -0.48
C HIS A 46 13.14 3.84 -0.54
N LEU A 47 11.94 3.90 -1.12
CA LEU A 47 11.12 2.71 -1.33
C LEU A 47 11.67 1.84 -2.48
N SER A 48 12.38 2.45 -3.43
CA SER A 48 13.13 1.74 -4.47
C SER A 48 14.49 1.21 -4.00
N ASP A 49 14.97 1.62 -2.82
CA ASP A 49 16.25 1.15 -2.28
C ASP A 49 16.11 -0.29 -1.73
N PRO A 50 16.85 -1.27 -2.27
CA PRO A 50 16.80 -2.66 -1.80
C PRO A 50 17.21 -2.81 -0.32
N GLY A 51 17.95 -1.86 0.25
CA GLY A 51 18.36 -1.89 1.65
C GLY A 51 17.24 -1.55 2.64
N PHE A 52 16.20 -0.84 2.19
CA PHE A 52 15.15 -0.31 3.08
C PHE A 52 13.93 -1.24 3.16
N ALA A 53 13.29 -1.53 2.02
CA ALA A 53 12.06 -2.30 1.96
C ALA A 53 12.00 -3.14 0.68
N THR A 54 11.50 -4.36 0.81
CA THR A 54 11.30 -5.26 -0.33
C THR A 54 9.81 -5.32 -0.65
N LEU A 55 9.45 -5.13 -1.92
CA LEU A 55 8.09 -5.34 -2.40
C LEU A 55 7.77 -6.83 -2.31
N GLN A 56 6.77 -7.17 -1.50
CA GLN A 56 6.27 -8.53 -1.39
C GLN A 56 5.29 -8.77 -2.53
N ALA A 57 5.73 -9.54 -3.53
CA ALA A 57 4.85 -10.03 -4.58
C ALA A 57 3.64 -10.75 -3.95
N PRO A 58 2.41 -10.57 -4.48
CA PRO A 58 1.27 -11.33 -4.02
C PRO A 58 1.60 -12.82 -4.22
N ALA A 59 1.46 -13.61 -3.16
CA ALA A 59 1.89 -14.99 -3.11
C ALA A 59 1.32 -15.83 -4.27
N ALA A 60 2.08 -15.91 -5.36
CA ALA A 60 2.18 -17.07 -6.21
C ALA A 60 3.48 -17.77 -5.81
N SER A 61 3.34 -18.73 -4.88
CA SER A 61 4.26 -19.84 -4.56
C SER A 61 5.69 -19.55 -4.06
N PRO A 62 6.19 -20.33 -3.07
CA PRO A 62 7.58 -20.32 -2.65
C PRO A 62 8.41 -21.29 -3.51
N THR A 63 9.23 -20.80 -4.43
CA THR A 63 10.37 -21.55 -4.99
C THR A 63 11.52 -20.59 -5.36
N PRO A 64 12.75 -20.79 -4.83
CA PRO A 64 13.94 -20.23 -5.44
C PRO A 64 14.36 -21.12 -6.63
N SER A 65 14.75 -20.49 -7.74
CA SER A 65 15.20 -21.12 -9.00
C SER A 65 14.11 -21.52 -10.01
N ALA A 66 13.57 -20.54 -10.72
CA ALA A 66 13.11 -20.74 -12.09
C ALA A 66 13.93 -19.82 -13.01
N SER A 67 14.75 -20.45 -13.83
CA SER A 67 15.70 -19.91 -14.79
C SER A 67 15.02 -18.95 -15.77
N ALA A 68 15.72 -17.88 -16.15
CA ALA A 68 15.27 -16.87 -17.12
C ALA A 68 14.78 -17.46 -18.46
N GLU A 69 15.15 -18.71 -18.77
CA GLU A 69 14.73 -19.45 -19.96
C GLU A 69 13.25 -19.87 -19.96
N GLU A 70 12.64 -20.13 -18.80
CA GLU A 70 11.21 -20.49 -18.73
C GLU A 70 10.32 -19.26 -18.94
N ILE A 71 10.77 -18.10 -18.46
CA ILE A 71 10.11 -16.81 -18.67
C ILE A 71 10.11 -16.43 -20.16
N ALA A 72 11.18 -16.75 -20.90
CA ALA A 72 11.27 -16.50 -22.33
C ALA A 72 10.32 -17.40 -23.14
N LYS A 73 10.20 -18.69 -22.78
CA LYS A 73 9.28 -19.63 -23.43
C LYS A 73 7.80 -19.26 -23.20
N ILE A 74 7.44 -18.90 -21.97
CA ILE A 74 6.07 -18.51 -21.62
C ILE A 74 5.66 -17.20 -22.33
N LYS A 75 6.59 -16.24 -22.48
CA LYS A 75 6.33 -15.01 -23.25
C LYS A 75 6.14 -15.29 -24.75
N ALA A 76 6.96 -16.17 -25.32
CA ALA A 76 6.83 -16.56 -26.73
C ALA A 76 5.52 -17.31 -27.02
N GLU A 77 5.09 -18.21 -26.13
CA GLU A 77 3.82 -18.93 -26.28
C GLU A 77 2.60 -18.01 -26.12
N TRP A 78 2.67 -17.00 -25.25
CA TRP A 78 1.61 -16.01 -25.07
C TRP A 78 1.46 -15.09 -26.29
N GLU A 79 2.58 -14.61 -26.85
CA GLU A 79 2.55 -13.75 -28.04
C GLU A 79 2.10 -14.49 -29.30
N ALA A 80 2.49 -15.75 -29.48
CA ALA A 80 2.02 -16.58 -30.59
C ALA A 80 0.51 -16.86 -30.50
N LYS A 81 -0.02 -17.06 -29.27
CA LYS A 81 -1.45 -17.31 -29.04
C LYS A 81 -2.30 -16.04 -29.18
N GLN A 82 -1.74 -14.86 -28.87
CA GLN A 82 -2.38 -13.57 -29.13
C GLN A 82 -2.40 -13.21 -30.61
N LYS A 83 -1.29 -13.40 -31.34
CA LYS A 83 -1.24 -13.14 -32.78
C LYS A 83 -2.19 -14.02 -33.57
N LYS A 84 -2.26 -15.33 -33.28
CA LYS A 84 -3.25 -16.22 -33.90
C LYS A 84 -4.70 -15.83 -33.62
N LYS A 85 -4.99 -15.28 -32.44
CA LYS A 85 -6.34 -14.82 -32.08
C LYS A 85 -6.70 -13.48 -32.72
N GLN A 86 -5.71 -12.63 -32.98
CA GLN A 86 -5.89 -11.37 -33.72
C GLN A 86 -6.04 -11.61 -35.23
N GLU A 87 -5.25 -12.51 -35.82
CA GLU A 87 -5.39 -12.91 -37.24
C GLU A 87 -6.73 -13.60 -37.54
N GLN A 88 -7.25 -14.41 -36.61
CA GLN A 88 -8.59 -14.99 -36.74
C GLN A 88 -9.70 -13.93 -36.63
N ALA A 89 -9.53 -12.94 -35.75
CA ALA A 89 -10.50 -11.86 -35.56
C ALA A 89 -10.51 -10.84 -36.71
N GLU A 90 -9.40 -10.65 -37.45
CA GLU A 90 -9.37 -9.81 -38.66
C GLU A 90 -9.99 -10.52 -39.88
N LYS A 91 -9.78 -11.83 -40.04
CA LYS A 91 -10.43 -12.60 -41.12
C LYS A 91 -11.94 -12.74 -40.97
N GLU A 92 -12.49 -12.71 -39.75
CA GLU A 92 -13.94 -12.67 -39.54
C GLU A 92 -14.56 -11.29 -39.82
N LYS A 93 -13.81 -10.19 -39.69
CA LYS A 93 -14.33 -8.83 -39.94
C LYS A 93 -14.29 -8.40 -41.41
N GLU A 94 -13.54 -9.07 -42.27
CA GLU A 94 -13.53 -8.80 -43.72
C GLU A 94 -14.67 -9.50 -44.49
N GLY A 95 -15.39 -10.44 -43.84
CA GLY A 95 -16.54 -11.14 -44.42
C GLY A 95 -17.90 -10.45 -44.25
N GLU A 96 -17.98 -9.33 -43.54
CA GLU A 96 -19.26 -8.69 -43.14
C GLU A 96 -19.43 -7.26 -43.72
N LYS A 97 -18.94 -7.04 -44.95
CA LYS A 97 -19.12 -5.79 -45.71
C LYS A 97 -19.91 -6.01 -47.01
N GLU A 98 -21.14 -6.50 -46.90
CA GLU A 98 -22.16 -6.33 -47.95
C GLU A 98 -23.56 -6.40 -47.32
N GLY A 99 -24.24 -5.25 -47.16
CA GLY A 99 -25.57 -5.22 -46.54
C GLY A 99 -26.10 -3.86 -46.05
N GLU A 100 -26.16 -2.86 -46.94
CA GLU A 100 -27.25 -1.88 -47.10
C GLU A 100 -28.05 -1.27 -45.89
N LYS A 101 -27.70 -0.01 -45.54
CA LYS A 101 -28.50 1.27 -45.63
C LYS A 101 -29.73 1.58 -44.72
N LYS A 102 -29.80 2.89 -44.38
CA LYS A 102 -30.91 3.79 -43.92
C LYS A 102 -31.16 3.91 -42.40
N ASP A 103 -31.55 5.05 -41.81
CA ASP A 103 -31.56 6.50 -42.13
C ASP A 103 -32.12 7.23 -40.86
N GLY A 104 -31.67 8.47 -40.57
CA GLY A 104 -32.37 9.51 -39.77
C GLY A 104 -32.67 9.29 -38.27
N GLU A 105 -32.95 10.27 -37.40
CA GLU A 105 -32.87 11.73 -37.36
C GLU A 105 -33.25 12.18 -35.90
N LYS A 106 -32.60 13.22 -35.36
CA LYS A 106 -33.07 14.28 -34.39
C LYS A 106 -33.62 13.99 -32.97
N GLY A 107 -33.23 14.90 -32.06
CA GLY A 107 -34.03 15.44 -30.94
C GLY A 107 -33.40 15.27 -29.54
N LYS A 108 -32.58 16.20 -29.01
CA LYS A 108 -32.88 17.47 -28.31
C LYS A 108 -33.68 17.31 -26.98
N ILE A 109 -33.19 18.03 -25.95
CA ILE A 109 -33.92 18.69 -24.83
C ILE A 109 -33.85 18.05 -23.40
N VAL A 110 -32.98 18.65 -22.56
CA VAL A 110 -33.20 19.18 -21.18
C VAL A 110 -33.41 18.24 -19.97
N SER A 111 -32.54 18.44 -18.96
CA SER A 111 -32.68 18.05 -17.56
C SER A 111 -33.81 18.81 -16.84
N PRO A 112 -34.42 18.24 -15.78
CA PRO A 112 -34.02 18.74 -14.47
C PRO A 112 -33.95 17.68 -13.36
N LYS A 113 -33.25 18.11 -12.32
CA LYS A 113 -32.87 17.52 -11.04
C LYS A 113 -34.05 17.22 -10.11
N ALA A 114 -34.05 16.05 -9.45
CA ALA A 114 -34.42 15.90 -8.03
C ALA A 114 -34.13 14.48 -7.47
N VAL A 115 -33.15 14.45 -6.56
CA VAL A 115 -33.10 13.72 -5.27
C VAL A 115 -33.61 12.27 -5.22
N SER A 116 -32.65 11.34 -5.15
CA SER A 116 -32.82 10.00 -4.59
C SER A 116 -31.72 9.76 -3.54
N PRO A 117 -32.03 9.21 -2.35
CA PRO A 117 -31.04 8.98 -1.30
C PRO A 117 -30.10 7.83 -1.70
N SER A 118 -28.81 8.12 -1.86
CA SER A 118 -27.79 7.11 -2.10
C SER A 118 -27.67 6.18 -0.89
N PRO A 119 -27.76 4.86 -1.05
CA PRO A 119 -27.40 3.93 0.00
C PRO A 119 -25.90 4.02 0.25
N VAL A 120 -25.53 3.94 1.52
CA VAL A 120 -24.15 3.83 2.02
C VAL A 120 -23.57 2.52 1.50
N ALA A 121 -23.06 2.53 0.27
CA ALA A 121 -22.29 1.43 -0.27
C ALA A 121 -20.87 1.55 0.29
N SER A 122 -20.66 0.92 1.44
CA SER A 122 -19.36 0.37 1.83
C SER A 122 -18.93 -0.65 0.77
N GLY A 123 -18.47 -0.13 -0.37
CA GLY A 123 -17.82 -0.91 -1.40
C GLY A 123 -16.39 -1.17 -0.97
N THR A 124 -16.15 -2.27 -0.26
CA THR A 124 -14.82 -2.88 -0.17
C THR A 124 -14.41 -3.44 -1.53
N ALA A 125 -14.20 -2.56 -2.51
CA ALA A 125 -13.27 -2.83 -3.58
C ALA A 125 -11.89 -2.74 -2.92
N THR A 126 -11.33 -3.88 -2.49
CA THR A 126 -10.01 -3.92 -1.89
C THR A 126 -9.01 -3.33 -2.89
N PRO A 127 -8.47 -2.12 -2.66
CA PRO A 127 -7.34 -1.69 -3.45
C PRO A 127 -6.24 -2.69 -3.09
N LYS A 128 -5.70 -3.39 -4.08
CA LYS A 128 -4.52 -4.22 -3.91
C LYS A 128 -3.36 -3.27 -3.61
N HIS A 129 -3.26 -2.82 -2.37
CA HIS A 129 -2.19 -1.97 -1.90
C HIS A 129 -0.89 -2.77 -2.00
N ASP A 130 0.14 -2.14 -2.57
CA ASP A 130 1.48 -2.72 -2.61
C ASP A 130 1.93 -3.07 -1.20
N LYS A 131 2.41 -4.30 -1.02
CA LYS A 131 2.86 -4.82 0.26
C LYS A 131 4.37 -4.74 0.31
N TYR A 132 4.89 -4.22 1.41
CA TYR A 132 6.32 -4.06 1.66
C TYR A 132 6.71 -4.75 2.95
N VAL A 133 7.86 -5.41 2.93
CA VAL A 133 8.53 -5.95 4.11
C VAL A 133 9.74 -5.06 4.37
N LEU A 134 9.83 -4.48 5.57
CA LEU A 134 11.00 -3.68 5.93
C LEU A 134 12.20 -4.60 6.18
N HIS A 135 13.41 -4.13 5.85
CA HIS A 135 14.60 -4.87 6.19
C HIS A 135 14.80 -4.97 7.73
N ARG A 136 15.53 -6.00 8.18
CA ARG A 136 15.63 -6.38 9.59
C ARG A 136 16.06 -5.24 10.51
N GLN A 137 17.02 -4.41 10.09
CA GLN A 137 17.53 -3.30 10.88
C GLN A 137 16.45 -2.24 11.12
N PHE A 138 15.77 -1.80 10.06
CA PHE A 138 14.67 -0.85 10.15
C PHE A 138 13.53 -1.40 10.98
N TYR A 139 13.14 -2.65 10.75
CA TYR A 139 12.08 -3.27 11.55
C TYR A 139 12.43 -3.34 13.03
N THR A 140 13.67 -3.68 13.38
CA THR A 140 14.14 -3.70 14.77
C THR A 140 14.06 -2.30 15.40
N MET A 141 14.46 -1.25 14.70
CA MET A 141 14.31 0.13 15.17
C MET A 141 12.84 0.51 15.40
N ARG A 142 11.92 0.05 14.54
CA ARG A 142 10.48 0.29 14.75
C ARG A 142 9.97 -0.42 16.00
N LEU A 143 10.43 -1.65 16.26
CA LEU A 143 10.08 -2.37 17.48
C LEU A 143 10.60 -1.69 18.75
N THR A 144 11.83 -1.18 18.74
CA THR A 144 12.41 -0.46 19.89
C THR A 144 11.69 0.85 20.14
N GLU A 145 11.40 1.63 19.08
CA GLU A 145 10.60 2.86 19.17
C GLU A 145 9.21 2.60 19.75
N HIS A 146 8.53 1.56 19.26
CA HIS A 146 7.21 1.18 19.76
C HIS A 146 7.26 0.78 21.25
N ARG A 147 8.28 0.00 21.65
CA ARG A 147 8.48 -0.38 23.05
C ARG A 147 8.78 0.84 23.93
N ARG A 148 9.66 1.73 23.47
CA ARG A 148 10.01 2.97 24.17
C ARG A 148 8.80 3.85 24.40
N ARG A 149 7.96 4.04 23.38
CA ARG A 149 6.70 4.81 23.49
C ARG A 149 5.73 4.20 24.49
N ARG A 150 5.64 2.87 24.56
CA ARG A 150 4.78 2.19 25.55
C ARG A 150 5.29 2.41 26.98
N GLN A 151 6.60 2.24 27.19
CA GLN A 151 7.22 2.46 28.50
C GLN A 151 7.08 3.92 28.95
N GLN A 152 7.29 4.88 28.04
CA GLN A 152 7.07 6.30 28.33
C GLN A 152 5.63 6.58 28.74
N LYS A 153 4.64 6.08 27.99
CA LYS A 153 3.23 6.23 28.40
C LYS A 153 2.94 5.63 29.77
N GLU A 154 3.51 4.47 30.08
CA GLU A 154 3.34 3.84 31.40
C GLU A 154 3.95 4.71 32.51
N VAL A 155 5.17 5.20 32.31
CA VAL A 155 5.82 6.17 33.21
C VAL A 155 4.97 7.43 33.35
N ASP A 156 4.49 8.03 32.26
CA ASP A 156 3.66 9.24 32.28
C ASP A 156 2.35 9.01 33.05
N THR A 157 1.75 7.82 32.97
CA THR A 157 0.55 7.49 33.75
C THR A 157 0.82 7.25 35.23
N LEU A 158 2.03 6.79 35.59
CA LEU A 158 2.43 6.51 36.97
C LEU A 158 3.11 7.71 37.65
N ALA A 159 3.72 8.61 36.90
CA ALA A 159 4.49 9.75 37.40
C ALA A 159 3.68 10.68 38.31
N PRO A 160 2.41 11.05 38.01
CA PRO A 160 1.59 11.84 38.90
C PRO A 160 1.37 11.17 40.27
N LYS A 161 1.22 9.83 40.28
CA LYS A 161 1.01 9.05 41.51
C LYS A 161 2.27 9.02 42.37
N LEU A 162 3.45 8.96 41.76
CA LEU A 162 4.73 8.96 42.46
C LEU A 162 5.17 10.37 42.90
N SER A 163 4.80 11.41 42.15
CA SER A 163 5.10 12.81 42.51
C SER A 163 4.41 13.28 43.79
N GLY A 164 3.30 12.63 44.18
CA GLY A 164 2.62 12.85 45.47
C GLY A 164 3.22 12.07 46.64
N PHE A 165 4.06 11.06 46.39
CA PHE A 165 4.88 10.43 47.43
C PHE A 165 6.16 11.22 47.57
N GLY A 166 6.15 12.19 48.49
CA GLY A 166 7.26 13.09 48.76
C GLY A 166 8.58 12.38 49.00
N LEU A 167 9.32 12.13 47.93
CA LEU A 167 10.76 11.93 47.99
C LEU A 167 11.36 13.30 48.30
N SER A 168 11.31 13.67 49.58
CA SER A 168 12.12 14.74 50.13
C SER A 168 13.58 14.35 49.89
N VAL A 169 14.17 14.87 48.82
CA VAL A 169 15.63 14.80 48.63
C VAL A 169 16.21 15.61 49.79
N PRO A 170 16.90 15.01 50.77
CA PRO A 170 17.54 15.80 51.81
C PRO A 170 18.58 16.68 51.13
N LYS A 171 18.36 17.98 51.20
CA LYS A 171 19.31 19.00 50.76
C LYS A 171 20.56 18.83 51.63
N GLN A 172 21.56 18.10 51.16
CA GLN A 172 22.87 18.08 51.80
C GLN A 172 23.46 19.49 51.68
N MET A 173 23.44 20.21 52.80
CA MET A 173 24.33 21.32 53.06
C MET A 173 25.57 20.73 53.72
N GLY A 174 26.72 20.89 53.06
CA GLY A 174 28.04 20.50 53.52
C GLY A 174 29.07 21.06 52.57
#